data_AF-A0YFW5-F1
#
_entry.id   AF-A0YFW5-F1
#
_cell.length_a   1.000
_cell.length_b   1.000
_cell.length_c   1.000
_cell.angle_alpha   90.00
_cell.angle_beta   90.00
_cell.angle_gamma   90.00
#
_symmetry.space_group_name_H-M   'P 1'
#
loop_
_entity.id
_entity.type
_entity.pdbx_description
1 polymer ?
#
loop_
_entity_poly.entity_id
_entity_poly.type
_entity_poly.pdbx_seq_one_letter_code
_entity_poly.pdbx_strand_id
1 'polypeptide(L)'
;MFYIKPAEFVKKMVDAGEQKIFMSSKDTFIRAFMAGAILGLAAVFAITVGVKTESPLLGAMLFPVGFIMLYLLFPFSTIVGGKFTLYDYLIWNEVPTVIGNLVGGLVFVALPLYFTHVRTALPPHKLIQ
;
A
#
# COMPACT_ATOMS: atom_id res chain seq x y z
N MET A 1 9.96 0.83 28.49
CA MET A 1 9.26 -0.19 27.68
C MET A 1 7.77 0.06 27.80
N PHE A 2 7.09 0.43 26.70
CA PHE A 2 5.64 0.69 26.68
C PHE A 2 4.90 -0.65 26.60
N TYR A 3 4.97 -1.44 27.68
CA TYR A 3 4.24 -2.70 27.75
C TYR A 3 2.77 -2.39 28.07
N ILE A 4 1.90 -2.63 27.11
CA ILE A 4 0.44 -2.57 27.27
C ILE A 4 -0.08 -3.99 27.46
N LYS A 5 -0.95 -4.17 28.44
CA LYS A 5 -1.56 -5.47 28.71
C LYS A 5 -2.38 -5.90 27.47
N PRO A 6 -2.46 -7.21 27.13
CA PRO A 6 -3.18 -7.67 25.94
C PRO A 6 -4.61 -7.13 25.81
N ALA A 7 -5.33 -7.01 26.94
CA ALA A 7 -6.67 -6.43 26.96
C ALA A 7 -6.71 -4.93 26.57
N GLU A 8 -5.69 -4.17 26.97
CA GLU A 8 -5.55 -2.75 26.62
C GLU A 8 -5.10 -2.56 25.16
N PHE A 9 -4.24 -3.46 24.67
CA PHE A 9 -3.82 -3.51 23.27
C PHE A 9 -4.99 -3.79 22.34
N VAL A 10 -5.82 -4.78 22.70
CA VAL A 10 -7.07 -5.09 21.98
C VAL A 10 -7.99 -3.88 21.93
N LYS A 11 -8.20 -3.20 23.07
CA LYS A 11 -9.04 -1.99 23.12
C LYS A 11 -8.50 -0.88 22.20
N LYS A 12 -7.20 -0.60 22.25
CA LYS A 12 -6.56 0.40 21.36
C LYS A 12 -6.67 0.04 19.88
N MET A 13 -6.60 -1.24 19.52
CA MET A 13 -6.82 -1.69 18.14
C MET A 13 -8.26 -1.51 17.69
N VAL A 14 -9.23 -1.76 18.58
CA VAL A 14 -10.66 -1.52 18.30
C VAL A 14 -10.94 -0.03 18.14
N ASP A 15 -10.45 0.80 19.07
CA ASP A 15 -10.64 2.25 19.05
C ASP A 15 -9.99 2.88 17.80
N ALA A 16 -8.78 2.44 17.43
CA ALA A 16 -8.10 2.88 16.20
C ALA A 16 -8.87 2.46 14.93
N GLY A 17 -9.51 1.29 14.95
CA GLY A 17 -10.36 0.83 13.88
C GLY A 17 -11.65 1.65 13.75
N GLU A 18 -12.29 2.00 14.87
CA GLU A 18 -13.51 2.80 14.90
C GLU A 18 -13.28 4.23 14.37
N GLN A 19 -12.18 4.88 14.77
CA GLN A 19 -11.84 6.21 14.25
C GLN A 19 -11.63 6.23 12.73
N LYS A 20 -11.25 5.10 12.13
CA LYS A 20 -11.07 5.00 10.68
C LYS A 20 -12.40 4.97 9.92
N ILE A 21 -13.45 4.40 10.52
CA ILE A 21 -14.79 4.34 9.92
C ILE A 21 -15.41 5.74 9.83
N PHE A 22 -15.09 6.61 10.79
CA PHE A 22 -15.58 7.99 10.83
C PHE A 22 -14.77 8.96 9.97
N MET A 23 -13.74 8.48 9.24
CA MET A 23 -13.04 9.35 8.28
C MET A 23 -13.93 9.62 7.06
N SER A 24 -13.91 10.87 6.62
CA SER A 24 -14.57 11.28 5.38
C SER A 24 -14.00 10.52 4.17
N SER A 25 -14.86 10.00 3.29
CA SER A 25 -14.45 9.26 2.09
C SER A 25 -13.50 10.05 1.18
N LYS A 26 -13.56 11.39 1.19
CA LYS A 26 -12.63 12.25 0.45
C LYS A 26 -11.21 12.18 1.02
N ASP A 27 -11.09 12.23 2.33
CA ASP A 27 -9.79 12.17 3.02
C ASP A 27 -9.18 10.78 2.87
N THR A 28 -10.01 9.74 2.94
CA THR A 28 -9.60 8.36 2.64
C THR A 28 -9.06 8.25 1.22
N PHE A 29 -9.76 8.80 0.22
CA PHE A 29 -9.32 8.75 -1.17
C PHE A 29 -7.98 9.46 -1.40
N ILE A 30 -7.81 10.69 -0.89
CA ILE A 30 -6.57 11.47 -1.06
C ILE A 30 -5.39 10.74 -0.40
N ARG A 31 -5.58 10.23 0.82
CA ARG A 31 -4.55 9.47 1.53
C ARG A 31 -4.18 8.18 0.80
N ALA A 32 -5.17 7.46 0.27
CA ALA A 32 -4.94 6.27 -0.51
C ALA A 32 -4.23 6.56 -1.84
N PHE A 33 -4.57 7.65 -2.52
CA PHE A 33 -3.85 8.08 -3.72
C PHE A 33 -2.36 8.34 -3.45
N MET A 34 -2.05 9.08 -2.39
CA MET A 34 -0.66 9.33 -1.98
C MET A 34 0.06 8.04 -1.55
N ALA A 35 -0.61 7.17 -0.80
CA ALA A 35 -0.06 5.89 -0.36
C ALA A 35 0.27 4.98 -1.54
N GLY A 36 -0.62 4.88 -2.53
CA GLY A 36 -0.38 4.11 -3.76
C GLY A 36 0.80 4.63 -4.57
N ALA A 37 0.93 5.95 -4.70
CA ALA A 37 2.07 6.57 -5.37
C ALA A 37 3.40 6.23 -4.69
N ILE A 38 3.46 6.37 -3.36
CA ILE A 38 4.68 6.10 -2.59
C ILE A 38 5.02 4.61 -2.57
N LEU A 39 4.02 3.73 -2.40
CA LEU A 39 4.22 2.28 -2.48
C LEU A 39 4.82 1.88 -3.83
N GLY A 40 4.26 2.39 -4.92
CA GLY A 40 4.73 2.05 -6.26
C GLY A 40 6.19 2.48 -6.47
N LEU A 41 6.55 3.69 -6.04
CA LEU A 41 7.93 4.18 -6.15
C LEU A 41 8.90 3.36 -5.30
N ALA A 42 8.52 3.02 -4.07
CA ALA A 42 9.31 2.16 -3.20
C ALA A 42 9.50 0.76 -3.80
N ALA A 43 8.47 0.19 -4.44
CA ALA A 43 8.57 -1.10 -5.12
C ALA A 43 9.57 -1.07 -6.28
N VAL A 44 9.50 -0.06 -7.14
CA VAL A 44 10.47 0.11 -8.25
C VAL A 44 11.88 0.32 -7.72
N PHE A 45 12.04 1.09 -6.65
CA PHE A 45 13.34 1.29 -6.00
C PHE A 45 13.89 -0.01 -5.41
N ALA A 46 13.08 -0.77 -4.67
CA ALA A 46 13.46 -2.05 -4.09
C ALA A 46 13.86 -3.07 -5.16
N ILE A 47 13.10 -3.16 -6.26
CA ILE A 47 13.44 -4.01 -7.42
C ILE A 47 14.76 -3.55 -8.03
N THR A 48 14.95 -2.25 -8.22
CA THR A 48 16.18 -1.69 -8.82
C THR A 48 17.41 -2.03 -7.97
N VAL A 49 17.33 -1.90 -6.65
CA VAL A 49 18.44 -2.24 -5.75
C VAL A 49 18.69 -3.75 -5.73
N GLY A 50 17.62 -4.57 -5.70
CA GLY A 50 17.72 -6.02 -5.74
C GLY A 50 18.39 -6.53 -7.02
N VAL A 51 18.03 -5.95 -8.18
CA VAL A 51 18.59 -6.31 -9.48
C VAL A 51 20.02 -5.77 -9.65
N LYS A 52 20.29 -4.50 -9.31
CA LYS A 52 21.63 -3.91 -9.49
C LYS A 52 22.69 -4.48 -8.55
N THR A 53 22.28 -4.90 -7.35
CA THR A 53 23.20 -5.43 -6.34
C THR A 53 23.28 -6.97 -6.39
N GLU A 54 22.48 -7.62 -7.25
CA GLU A 54 22.32 -9.09 -7.31
C GLU A 54 21.97 -9.72 -5.94
N SER A 55 21.44 -8.92 -5.01
CA SER A 55 21.15 -9.33 -3.64
C SER A 55 19.66 -9.12 -3.37
N PRO A 56 18.86 -10.19 -3.41
CA PRO A 56 17.45 -10.13 -3.08
C PRO A 56 17.18 -9.63 -1.66
N LEU A 57 18.12 -9.85 -0.74
CA LEU A 57 18.01 -9.45 0.65
C LEU A 57 17.98 -7.92 0.81
N LEU A 58 18.82 -7.20 0.07
CA LEU A 58 18.86 -5.74 0.12
C LEU A 58 17.59 -5.11 -0.46
N GLY A 59 17.05 -5.67 -1.55
CA GLY A 59 15.75 -5.26 -2.08
C GLY A 59 14.61 -5.49 -1.06
N ALA A 60 14.58 -6.68 -0.45
CA ALA A 60 13.58 -7.03 0.55
C ALA A 60 13.64 -6.17 1.82
N MET A 61 14.83 -5.71 2.23
CA MET A 61 14.99 -4.80 3.37
C MET A 61 14.53 -3.36 3.07
N LEU A 62 14.53 -2.94 1.81
CA LEU A 62 14.16 -1.59 1.39
C LEU A 62 12.69 -1.47 0.97
N PHE A 63 12.06 -2.56 0.57
CA PHE A 63 10.62 -2.61 0.29
C PHE A 63 9.71 -2.10 1.44
N PRO A 64 10.00 -2.39 2.74
CA PRO A 64 9.22 -1.91 3.87
C PRO A 64 9.07 -0.39 3.95
N VAL A 65 10.00 0.38 3.36
CA VAL A 65 9.95 1.85 3.34
C VAL A 65 8.64 2.36 2.71
N GLY A 66 8.12 1.66 1.68
CA GLY A 66 6.81 1.96 1.09
C GLY A 66 5.65 1.17 1.71
N PHE A 67 5.93 -0.03 2.22
CA PHE A 67 4.91 -0.93 2.79
C PHE A 67 4.37 -0.45 4.15
N ILE A 68 5.19 0.22 4.97
CA ILE A 68 4.78 0.69 6.30
C ILE A 68 3.65 1.74 6.22
N MET A 69 3.54 2.49 5.11
CA MET A 69 2.43 3.45 4.93
C MET A 69 1.08 2.77 4.66
N LEU A 70 1.09 1.54 4.12
CA LEU A 70 -0.11 0.73 3.90
C LEU A 70 -0.53 -0.07 5.12
N TYR A 71 0.36 -0.31 6.08
CA TYR A 71 0.06 -1.20 7.21
C TYR A 71 -1.07 -0.68 8.13
N LEU A 72 -1.39 0.62 8.04
CA LEU A 72 -2.54 1.22 8.72
C LEU A 72 -3.87 1.08 7.95
N LEU A 73 -3.88 0.52 6.73
CA LEU A 73 -5.10 0.38 5.92
C LEU A 73 -5.95 -0.81 6.29
N PHE A 74 -5.39 -1.90 6.80
CA PHE A 74 -6.19 -3.08 7.16
C PHE A 74 -6.70 -2.97 8.60
N PRO A 75 -8.02 -2.89 8.83
CA PRO A 75 -8.54 -2.95 10.19
C PRO A 75 -8.49 -4.40 10.66
N PHE A 76 -7.70 -4.65 11.70
CA PHE A 76 -7.89 -5.83 12.55
C PHE A 76 -9.16 -5.73 13.41
N SER A 77 -9.86 -4.59 13.42
CA SER A 77 -11.03 -4.35 14.29
C SER A 77 -12.26 -5.18 13.91
N THR A 78 -12.39 -5.64 12.67
CA THR A 78 -13.47 -6.52 12.23
C THR A 78 -13.32 -7.96 12.74
N ILE A 79 -12.09 -8.40 13.02
CA ILE A 79 -11.82 -9.73 13.61
C ILE A 79 -12.16 -9.74 15.12
N VAL A 80 -12.19 -8.57 15.77
CA VAL A 80 -12.28 -8.45 17.24
C VAL A 80 -13.65 -7.96 17.73
N GLY A 81 -14.66 -7.88 16.85
CA GLY A 81 -16.06 -7.66 17.25
C GLY A 81 -16.53 -6.19 17.28
N GLY A 82 -16.02 -5.35 16.38
CA GLY A 82 -16.54 -3.99 16.19
C GLY A 82 -18.05 -3.98 15.86
N LYS A 83 -18.79 -3.02 16.44
CA LYS A 83 -20.26 -2.88 16.37
C LYS A 83 -20.75 -2.29 15.02
N PHE A 84 -20.19 -2.73 13.90
CA PHE A 84 -20.48 -2.13 12.59
C PHE A 84 -20.77 -3.21 11.54
N THR A 85 -21.64 -2.89 10.59
CA THR A 85 -21.94 -3.76 9.46
C THR A 85 -20.72 -3.82 8.54
N LEU A 86 -20.15 -5.01 8.35
CA LEU A 86 -18.97 -5.25 7.49
C LEU A 86 -19.11 -4.62 6.08
N TYR A 87 -20.35 -4.57 5.60
CA TYR A 87 -20.74 -4.05 4.30
C TYR A 87 -20.47 -2.54 4.14
N ASP A 88 -20.88 -1.71 5.12
CA ASP A 88 -20.70 -0.27 5.04
C ASP A 88 -19.22 0.12 5.11
N TYR A 89 -18.44 -0.62 5.92
CA TYR A 89 -16.99 -0.45 5.98
C TYR A 89 -16.31 -0.73 4.63
N LEU A 90 -16.62 -1.88 4.02
CA LEU A 90 -16.02 -2.29 2.76
C LEU A 90 -16.33 -1.29 1.65
N ILE A 91 -17.58 -0.81 1.57
CA ILE A 91 -18.00 0.05 0.46
C ILE A 91 -17.54 1.50 0.65
N TRP A 92 -17.65 2.05 1.85
CA TRP A 92 -17.39 3.48 2.07
C TRP A 92 -15.94 3.80 2.43
N ASN A 93 -15.15 2.79 2.81
CA ASN A 93 -13.74 2.97 3.16
C ASN A 93 -12.79 2.16 2.27
N GLU A 94 -12.99 0.84 2.13
CA GLU A 94 -12.05 0.00 1.34
C GLU A 94 -12.12 0.27 -0.15
N VAL A 95 -13.32 0.45 -0.73
CA VAL A 95 -13.44 0.73 -2.17
C VAL A 95 -12.73 2.04 -2.56
N PRO A 96 -12.98 3.20 -1.91
CA PRO A 96 -12.22 4.42 -2.17
C PRO A 96 -10.71 4.26 -1.96
N THR A 97 -10.33 3.42 -0.99
CA THR A 97 -8.94 3.15 -0.66
C THR A 97 -8.23 2.35 -1.76
N VAL A 98 -8.81 1.23 -2.19
CA VAL A 98 -8.24 0.39 -3.25
C VAL A 98 -8.16 1.17 -4.56
N ILE A 99 -9.21 1.92 -4.90
CA ILE A 99 -9.23 2.76 -6.10
C ILE A 99 -8.17 3.86 -6.00
N GLY A 100 -8.08 4.57 -4.87
CA GLY A 100 -7.06 5.59 -4.66
C GLY A 100 -5.65 5.03 -4.82
N ASN A 101 -5.35 3.91 -4.16
CA ASN A 101 -4.06 3.23 -4.27
C ASN A 101 -3.73 2.84 -5.72
N LEU A 102 -4.70 2.25 -6.44
CA LEU A 102 -4.53 1.84 -7.82
C LEU A 102 -4.25 3.05 -8.73
N VAL A 103 -5.05 4.11 -8.61
CA VAL A 103 -4.88 5.33 -9.41
C VAL A 103 -3.55 6.01 -9.10
N GLY A 104 -3.15 6.10 -7.83
CA GLY A 104 -1.86 6.66 -7.42
C GLY A 104 -0.68 5.88 -7.99
N GLY A 105 -0.71 4.55 -7.89
CA GLY A 105 0.32 3.68 -8.46
C GLY A 105 0.35 3.75 -10.00
N LEU A 106 -0.80 3.80 -10.66
CA LEU A 106 -0.87 3.90 -12.11
C LEU A 106 -0.30 5.23 -12.61
N VAL A 107 -0.67 6.34 -11.98
CA VAL A 107 -0.26 7.69 -12.41
C VAL A 107 1.23 7.93 -12.19
N PHE A 108 1.76 7.57 -11.03
CA PHE A 108 3.15 7.90 -10.67
C PHE A 108 4.17 6.85 -11.08
N VAL A 109 3.73 5.62 -11.39
CA VAL A 109 4.65 4.51 -11.64
C VAL A 109 4.35 3.83 -12.96
N ALA A 110 3.15 3.26 -13.13
CA ALA A 110 2.86 2.46 -14.32
C ALA A 110 2.91 3.31 -15.62
N LEU A 111 2.32 4.50 -15.62
CA LEU A 111 2.33 5.39 -16.79
C LEU A 111 3.75 5.86 -17.15
N PRO A 112 4.55 6.43 -16.23
CA PRO A 112 5.94 6.77 -16.52
C PRO A 112 6.76 5.59 -17.03
N LEU A 113 6.64 4.41 -16.42
CA LEU A 113 7.35 3.21 -16.87
C LEU A 113 6.90 2.75 -18.26
N TYR A 114 5.59 2.79 -18.53
CA TYR A 114 5.05 2.43 -19.85
C TYR A 114 5.59 3.35 -20.95
N PHE A 115 5.56 4.66 -20.73
CA PHE A 115 6.07 5.62 -21.70
C PHE A 115 7.59 5.55 -21.89
N THR A 116 8.34 5.20 -20.86
CA THR A 116 9.82 5.22 -20.91
C THR A 116 10.47 3.88 -21.30
N HIS A 117 9.82 2.74 -21.02
CA HIS A 117 10.44 1.42 -21.20
C HIS A 117 9.66 0.47 -22.12
N VAL A 118 8.33 0.56 -22.20
CA VAL A 118 7.54 -0.36 -23.04
C VAL A 118 7.64 -0.02 -24.53
N ARG A 119 7.81 1.27 -24.88
CA ARG A 119 8.05 1.68 -26.28
C ARG A 119 9.49 1.49 -26.76
N THR A 120 10.40 1.14 -25.85
CA THR A 120 11.86 1.04 -26.08
C THR A 120 12.38 -0.38 -25.85
N ALA A 121 11.52 -1.33 -25.48
CA ALA A 121 11.85 -2.73 -25.37
C ALA A 121 12.30 -3.27 -26.74
N LEU A 122 13.55 -3.72 -26.83
CA LEU A 122 14.10 -4.34 -28.04
C LEU A 122 13.23 -5.54 -28.44
N PRO A 123 12.88 -5.71 -29.74
CA PRO A 123 12.20 -6.90 -30.20
C PRO A 123 13.06 -8.14 -29.87
N PRO A 124 12.45 -9.27 -29.46
CA PRO A 124 13.15 -10.45 -28.95
C PRO A 124 14.20 -11.04 -29.92
N HIS A 125 14.15 -10.68 -31.20
CA HIS A 125 15.13 -11.05 -32.22
C HIS A 125 16.55 -10.50 -31.97
N LYS A 126 16.73 -9.39 -31.24
CA LYS A 126 18.06 -8.74 -31.07
C LYS A 126 18.85 -9.21 -29.84
N LEU A 127 18.36 -10.18 -29.08
CA LEU A 127 19.00 -10.68 -27.85
C LEU A 127 19.85 -11.95 -28.05
N ILE A 128 19.98 -12.45 -29.28
CA ILE A 128 20.69 -13.71 -29.62
C ILE A 128 21.79 -13.48 -30.69
N GLN A 129 22.27 -12.25 -30.88
CA GLN A 129 23.44 -11.96 -31.74
C GLN A 129 24.54 -11.29 -30.95
#